data_AF-A0A8J4TEH0-F1
#
_entry.id   AF-A0A8J4TEH0-F1
#
_cell.length_a   1.000
_cell.length_b   1.000
_cell.length_c   1.000
_cell.angle_alpha   90.00
_cell.angle_beta   90.00
_cell.angle_gamma   90.00
#
_symmetry.space_group_name_H-M   'P 1'
#
loop_
_entity.id
_entity.type
_entity.pdbx_description
1 polymer ?
#
loop_
_entity_poly.entity_id
_entity_poly.type
_entity_poly.pdbx_seq_one_letter_code
_entity_poly.pdbx_strand_id
1 'polypeptide(L)'
;MLRTMGKMMFGSWENPKFTLQENKADDYEVRTYHTTNWVSTTVSGLDQDEALSTGFKRLFKYIQGTNEKQVAVDMTAPVACHINPGAEPTSEGSFTVSFYVPEAHQAEPPKPSIPEIFVENRKEFTVFV
;
A
#
# COMPACT_ATOMS: atom_id res chain seq x y z
N MET A 1 23.81 -12.06 -3.48
CA MET A 1 23.17 -13.20 -2.77
C MET A 1 22.09 -12.79 -1.76
N LEU A 2 22.10 -11.57 -1.20
CA LEU A 2 21.02 -11.09 -0.31
C LEU A 2 19.67 -10.83 -1.00
N ARG A 3 19.66 -10.47 -2.30
CA ARG A 3 18.42 -10.17 -3.05
C ARG A 3 17.46 -11.38 -3.18
N THR A 4 17.99 -12.60 -3.08
CA THR A 4 17.21 -13.84 -3.28
C THR A 4 16.61 -14.38 -1.97
N MET A 5 17.14 -13.99 -0.81
CA MET A 5 16.68 -14.50 0.49
C MET A 5 15.39 -13.85 0.99
N GLY A 6 15.13 -12.58 0.62
CA GLY A 6 13.87 -11.90 0.93
C GLY A 6 12.64 -12.53 0.26
N LYS A 7 12.85 -13.30 -0.81
CA LYS A 7 11.81 -13.99 -1.59
C LYS A 7 11.36 -15.32 -1.00
N MET A 8 12.01 -15.82 0.06
CA MET A 8 11.90 -17.22 0.49
C MET A 8 11.19 -17.46 1.83
N MET A 9 10.70 -16.44 2.55
CA MET A 9 10.15 -16.63 3.92
C MET A 9 8.69 -16.18 4.14
N PHE A 10 7.97 -15.80 3.08
CA PHE A 10 6.53 -15.58 3.12
C PHE A 10 5.95 -16.22 1.87
N GLY A 11 4.81 -16.93 1.97
CA GLY A 11 4.10 -17.43 0.78
C GLY A 11 3.92 -16.30 -0.24
N SER A 12 3.81 -16.61 -1.53
CA SER A 12 3.70 -15.61 -2.60
C SER A 12 2.40 -14.81 -2.46
N TRP A 13 2.37 -13.83 -1.56
CA TRP A 13 1.28 -12.88 -1.43
C TRP A 13 1.13 -12.15 -2.76
N GLU A 14 -0.12 -11.88 -3.13
CA GLU A 14 -0.38 -11.10 -4.33
C GLU A 14 0.31 -9.74 -4.25
N ASN A 15 0.79 -9.27 -5.40
CA ASN A 15 1.50 -8.01 -5.53
C ASN A 15 0.94 -7.21 -6.71
N PRO A 16 0.96 -5.87 -6.62
CA PRO A 16 0.60 -5.02 -7.74
C PRO A 16 1.50 -5.33 -8.94
N LYS A 17 0.88 -5.55 -10.10
CA LYS A 17 1.60 -5.85 -11.35
C LYS A 17 2.30 -4.60 -11.87
N PHE A 18 3.51 -4.79 -12.40
CA PHE A 18 4.28 -3.73 -13.02
C PHE A 18 4.98 -4.22 -14.29
N THR A 19 5.27 -3.28 -15.17
CA THR A 19 6.16 -3.45 -16.31
C THR A 19 7.54 -2.90 -15.94
N LEU A 20 8.59 -3.71 -16.14
CA LEU A 20 9.98 -3.28 -15.94
C LEU A 20 10.41 -2.45 -17.16
N GLN A 21 10.93 -1.25 -16.92
CA GLN A 21 11.49 -0.39 -17.97
C GLN A 21 12.95 -0.74 -18.24
N GLU A 22 13.46 -0.28 -19.38
CA GLU A 22 14.88 -0.46 -19.74
C GLU A 22 15.78 0.16 -18.65
N ASN A 23 16.66 -0.66 -18.09
CA ASN A 23 17.48 -0.24 -16.97
C ASN A 23 18.71 0.53 -17.45
N LYS A 24 18.96 1.69 -16.85
CA LYS A 24 20.13 2.54 -17.15
C LYS A 24 21.23 2.45 -16.10
N ALA A 25 21.00 1.72 -14.99
CA ALA A 25 21.95 1.53 -13.91
C ALA A 25 21.73 0.19 -13.19
N ASP A 26 22.69 -0.24 -12.36
CA ASP A 26 22.65 -1.55 -11.67
C ASP A 26 22.08 -1.48 -10.22
N ASP A 27 21.91 -0.28 -9.68
CA ASP A 27 21.57 -0.01 -8.28
C ASP A 27 20.07 0.26 -8.02
N TYR A 28 19.29 0.49 -9.07
CA TYR A 28 17.82 0.64 -9.00
C TYR A 28 17.10 -0.10 -10.13
N GLU A 29 15.79 -0.25 -9.98
CA GLU A 29 14.87 -0.66 -11.04
C GLU A 29 13.90 0.48 -11.37
N VAL A 30 13.50 0.59 -12.63
CA VAL A 30 12.42 1.50 -13.04
C VAL A 30 11.19 0.66 -13.33
N ARG A 31 10.13 0.86 -12.54
CA ARG A 31 8.89 0.08 -12.62
C ARG A 31 7.72 0.99 -12.97
N THR A 32 6.94 0.60 -13.97
CA THR A 32 5.64 1.21 -14.26
C THR A 32 4.54 0.33 -13.68
N TYR A 33 3.88 0.80 -12.64
CA TYR A 33 2.75 0.14 -12.01
C TYR A 33 1.46 0.55 -12.70
N HIS A 34 0.63 -0.43 -13.08
CA HIS A 34 -0.66 -0.16 -13.73
C HIS A 34 -1.70 0.37 -12.75
N THR A 35 -2.80 0.91 -13.30
CA THR A 35 -3.91 1.41 -12.49
C THR A 35 -4.51 0.28 -11.65
N THR A 36 -4.59 0.47 -10.33
CA THR A 36 -5.07 -0.52 -9.37
C THR A 36 -5.82 0.17 -8.23
N ASN A 37 -6.80 -0.52 -7.62
CA ASN A 37 -7.43 -0.08 -6.39
C ASN A 37 -6.64 -0.55 -5.18
N TRP A 38 -6.52 0.36 -4.24
CA TRP A 38 -5.91 0.17 -2.94
C TRP A 38 -6.93 0.53 -1.87
N VAL A 39 -6.81 -0.05 -0.68
CA VAL A 39 -7.54 0.42 0.49
C VAL A 39 -6.56 1.21 1.34
N SER A 40 -6.89 2.46 1.60
CA SER A 40 -5.97 3.46 2.12
C SER A 40 -6.57 4.17 3.34
N THR A 41 -5.69 4.68 4.21
CA THR A 41 -6.03 5.57 5.31
C THR A 41 -4.92 6.59 5.48
N THR A 42 -5.29 7.82 5.82
CA THR A 42 -4.32 8.89 6.06
C THR A 42 -4.21 9.16 7.56
N VAL A 43 -2.98 9.28 8.02
CA VAL A 43 -2.63 9.63 9.40
C VAL A 43 -1.74 10.87 9.35
N SER A 44 -2.13 11.93 10.04
CA SER A 44 -1.27 13.11 10.25
C SER A 44 -0.36 12.89 11.44
N GLY A 45 0.86 13.42 11.39
CA GLY A 45 1.79 13.33 12.50
C GLY A 45 3.21 13.75 12.13
N LEU A 46 4.12 13.60 13.08
CA LEU A 46 5.56 13.86 12.91
C LEU A 46 6.37 12.58 12.68
N ASP A 47 5.88 11.44 13.16
CA ASP A 47 6.59 10.17 13.16
C ASP A 47 5.98 9.18 12.14
N GLN A 48 6.81 8.73 11.20
CA GLN A 48 6.39 7.81 10.15
C GLN A 48 6.04 6.42 10.69
N ASP A 49 6.78 5.91 11.67
CA ASP A 49 6.59 4.55 12.17
C ASP A 49 5.30 4.44 13.00
N GLU A 50 5.00 5.47 13.79
CA GLU A 50 3.73 5.59 14.50
C GLU A 50 2.55 5.68 13.52
N ALA A 51 2.69 6.51 12.47
CA ALA A 51 1.68 6.66 11.44
C ALA A 51 1.45 5.36 10.66
N LEU A 52 2.52 4.66 10.30
CA LEU A 52 2.49 3.33 9.66
C LEU A 52 1.79 2.30 10.56
N SER A 53 2.16 2.21 11.83
CA SER A 53 1.56 1.30 12.80
C SER A 53 0.07 1.56 12.97
N THR A 54 -0.31 2.82 13.10
CA THR A 54 -1.71 3.25 13.22
C THR A 54 -2.50 2.94 11.95
N GLY A 55 -1.97 3.30 10.79
CA GLY A 55 -2.61 3.05 9.50
C GLY A 55 -2.77 1.55 9.22
N PHE A 56 -1.72 0.77 9.45
CA PHE A 56 -1.78 -0.69 9.28
C PHE A 56 -2.81 -1.34 10.20
N LYS A 57 -2.92 -0.93 11.47
CA LYS A 57 -3.96 -1.45 12.39
C LYS A 57 -5.37 -1.17 11.87
N ARG A 58 -5.61 0.00 11.26
CA ARG A 58 -6.91 0.33 10.64
C ARG A 58 -7.19 -0.59 9.45
N LEU A 59 -6.22 -0.69 8.53
CA LEU A 59 -6.35 -1.54 7.34
C LEU A 59 -6.49 -3.03 7.70
N PHE A 60 -5.81 -3.49 8.76
CA PHE A 60 -5.92 -4.87 9.22
C PHE A 60 -7.33 -5.22 9.69
N LYS A 61 -8.04 -4.29 10.36
CA LYS A 61 -9.47 -4.49 10.70
C LYS A 61 -10.32 -4.68 9.45
N TYR A 62 -10.07 -3.89 8.39
CA TYR A 62 -10.75 -4.05 7.10
C TYR A 62 -10.49 -5.43 6.49
N ILE A 63 -9.22 -5.86 6.49
CA ILE A 63 -8.78 -7.18 6.00
C ILE A 63 -9.48 -8.32 6.77
N GLN A 64 -9.68 -8.16 8.08
CA GLN A 64 -10.38 -9.14 8.91
C GLN A 64 -11.92 -9.11 8.77
N GLY A 65 -12.48 -8.23 7.92
CA GLY A 65 -13.92 -8.18 7.66
C GLY A 65 -14.64 -6.96 8.21
N THR A 66 -13.93 -5.93 8.69
CA THR A 66 -14.57 -4.65 9.05
C THR A 66 -14.86 -3.81 7.80
N ASN A 67 -15.74 -4.33 6.96
CA ASN A 67 -16.27 -3.72 5.74
C ASN A 67 -17.78 -4.01 5.66
N GLU A 68 -18.50 -3.31 4.79
CA GLU A 68 -19.97 -3.36 4.75
C GLU A 68 -20.52 -4.77 4.45
N LYS A 69 -19.74 -5.59 3.74
CA LYS A 69 -20.10 -6.98 3.41
C LYS A 69 -19.69 -7.98 4.50
N GLN A 70 -18.96 -7.56 5.53
CA GLN A 70 -18.43 -8.41 6.61
C GLN A 70 -17.57 -9.58 6.11
N VAL A 71 -16.86 -9.39 4.98
CA VAL A 71 -16.04 -10.44 4.35
C VAL A 71 -14.57 -10.23 4.65
N ALA A 72 -13.86 -11.30 5.05
CA ALA A 72 -12.41 -11.26 5.12
C ALA A 72 -11.82 -11.07 3.72
N VAL A 73 -10.74 -10.30 3.63
CA VAL A 73 -9.97 -10.04 2.41
C VAL A 73 -8.58 -10.64 2.60
N ASP A 74 -8.07 -11.35 1.59
CA ASP A 74 -6.74 -11.97 1.68
C ASP A 74 -5.63 -10.92 1.81
N MET A 75 -4.60 -11.22 2.60
CA MET A 75 -3.43 -10.34 2.75
C MET A 75 -2.61 -10.29 1.46
N THR A 76 -2.06 -9.13 1.15
CA THR A 76 -1.20 -8.85 -0.01
C THR A 76 0.08 -8.16 0.43
N ALA A 77 1.05 -8.06 -0.49
CA ALA A 77 2.23 -7.23 -0.32
C ALA A 77 2.43 -6.28 -1.51
N PRO A 78 3.14 -5.16 -1.32
CA PRO A 78 3.56 -4.60 -0.05
C PRO A 78 2.42 -3.81 0.63
N VAL A 79 2.62 -3.44 1.91
CA VAL A 79 1.95 -2.27 2.48
C VAL A 79 2.76 -1.06 2.04
N ALA A 80 2.12 -0.12 1.34
CA ALA A 80 2.76 1.09 0.84
C ALA A 80 2.47 2.27 1.79
N CYS A 81 3.38 3.24 1.84
CA CYS A 81 3.19 4.49 2.56
C CYS A 81 3.59 5.67 1.68
N HIS A 82 2.61 6.48 1.30
CA HIS A 82 2.86 7.74 0.63
C HIS A 82 3.01 8.86 1.66
N ILE A 83 4.17 9.50 1.66
CA ILE A 83 4.54 10.54 2.61
C ILE A 83 4.35 11.89 1.93
N ASN A 84 3.48 12.73 2.48
CA ASN A 84 3.40 14.13 2.15
C ASN A 84 3.97 14.93 3.34
N PRO A 85 5.23 15.39 3.25
CA PRO A 85 5.89 16.05 4.36
C PRO A 85 5.21 17.36 4.74
N GLY A 86 5.34 17.76 6.01
CA GLY A 86 4.93 19.08 6.46
C GLY A 86 5.71 20.19 5.76
N ALA A 87 5.17 21.41 5.77
CA ALA A 87 5.81 22.58 5.15
C ALA A 87 7.18 22.92 5.79
N GLU A 88 7.33 22.61 7.07
CA GLU A 88 8.53 22.79 7.86
C GLU A 88 8.94 21.47 8.54
N PRO A 89 10.22 21.27 8.88
CA PRO A 89 10.70 20.03 9.53
C PRO A 89 9.95 19.64 10.81
N THR A 90 9.42 20.62 11.55
CA THR A 90 8.69 20.43 12.81
C THR A 90 7.17 20.44 12.64
N SER A 91 6.68 20.68 11.43
CA SER A 91 5.25 20.66 11.14
C SER A 91 4.80 19.24 10.80
N GLU A 92 3.58 18.90 11.20
CA GLU A 92 2.99 17.60 10.88
C GLU A 92 2.92 17.40 9.36
N GLY A 93 3.37 16.23 8.92
CA GLY A 93 3.08 15.72 7.59
C GLY A 93 1.82 14.86 7.59
N SER A 94 1.55 14.25 6.45
CA SER A 94 0.52 13.23 6.31
C SER A 94 1.08 11.97 5.67
N PHE A 95 0.70 10.83 6.22
CA PHE A 95 1.14 9.50 5.82
C PHE A 95 -0.07 8.74 5.35
N THR A 96 -0.14 8.45 4.05
CA THR A 96 -1.21 7.62 3.49
C THR A 96 -0.70 6.20 3.39
N VAL A 97 -1.18 5.37 4.32
CA VAL A 97 -0.86 3.93 4.38
C VAL A 97 -1.87 3.19 3.50
N SER A 98 -1.37 2.31 2.65
CA SER A 98 -2.18 1.65 1.63
C SER A 98 -1.90 0.16 1.56
N PHE A 99 -2.97 -0.59 1.39
CA PHE A 99 -2.99 -2.03 1.19
C PHE A 99 -3.46 -2.35 -0.23
N TYR A 100 -2.74 -3.21 -0.95
CA TYR A 100 -3.13 -3.63 -2.31
C TYR A 100 -4.36 -4.52 -2.24
N VAL A 101 -5.43 -4.17 -2.96
CA VAL A 101 -6.62 -5.03 -2.99
C VAL A 101 -6.32 -6.28 -3.83
N PRO A 102 -6.55 -7.50 -3.29
CA PRO A 102 -6.36 -8.74 -4.03
C PRO A 102 -7.17 -8.78 -5.33
N GLU A 103 -6.70 -9.56 -6.30
CA GLU A 103 -7.32 -9.67 -7.64
C GLU A 103 -8.81 -10.04 -7.56
N ALA A 104 -9.19 -10.92 -6.62
CA ALA A 104 -10.57 -11.34 -6.39
C ALA A 104 -11.54 -10.18 -6.06
N HIS A 105 -11.00 -9.06 -5.55
CA HIS A 105 -11.76 -7.88 -5.15
C HIS A 105 -11.35 -6.62 -5.93
N GLN A 106 -10.40 -6.73 -6.85
CA GLN A 106 -9.77 -5.57 -7.47
C GLN A 106 -10.78 -4.77 -8.32
N ALA A 107 -11.72 -5.42 -9.00
CA ALA A 107 -12.78 -4.74 -9.75
C ALA A 107 -13.81 -4.01 -8.86
N GLU A 108 -14.15 -4.59 -7.70
CA GLU A 108 -15.14 -4.05 -6.77
C GLU A 108 -14.68 -4.31 -5.31
N PRO A 109 -13.81 -3.45 -4.74
CA PRO A 109 -13.34 -3.63 -3.38
C PRO A 109 -14.51 -3.56 -2.39
N PRO A 110 -14.58 -4.44 -1.36
CA PRO A 110 -15.56 -4.30 -0.30
C PRO A 110 -15.52 -2.89 0.29
N LYS A 111 -16.68 -2.24 0.41
CA LYS A 111 -16.75 -0.86 0.91
C LYS A 111 -16.32 -0.81 2.39
N PRO A 112 -15.34 0.02 2.78
CA PRO A 112 -14.93 0.14 4.17
C PRO A 112 -16.08 0.63 5.06
N SER A 113 -16.16 0.12 6.30
CA SER A 113 -17.10 0.61 7.30
C SER A 113 -16.49 1.64 8.26
N ILE A 114 -15.16 1.73 8.28
CA ILE A 114 -14.40 2.67 9.11
C ILE A 114 -14.27 3.98 8.31
N PRO A 115 -14.77 5.13 8.79
CA PRO A 115 -14.78 6.39 8.03
C PRO A 115 -13.40 6.88 7.58
N GLU A 116 -12.35 6.58 8.34
CA GLU A 116 -10.97 6.95 8.03
C GLU A 116 -10.31 6.07 6.96
N ILE A 117 -11.00 5.02 6.50
CA ILE A 117 -10.53 4.11 5.46
C ILE A 117 -11.33 4.37 4.19
N PHE A 118 -10.62 4.51 3.07
CA PHE A 118 -11.21 4.76 1.76
C PHE A 118 -10.59 3.87 0.69
N VAL A 119 -11.32 3.69 -0.41
CA VAL A 119 -10.79 3.02 -1.61
C VAL A 119 -10.10 4.07 -2.47
N GLU A 120 -8.82 3.86 -2.75
CA GLU A 120 -7.99 4.70 -3.61
C GLU A 120 -7.83 4.03 -4.96
N ASN A 121 -8.33 4.66 -6.03
CA ASN A 121 -7.99 4.25 -7.39
C ASN A 121 -6.65 4.89 -7.78
N ARG A 122 -5.55 4.16 -7.55
CA ARG A 122 -4.20 4.63 -7.86
C ARG A 122 -3.96 4.48 -9.35
N LYS A 123 -3.81 5.61 -10.04
CA LYS A 123 -3.53 5.66 -11.48
C LYS A 123 -2.17 5.09 -11.80
N GLU A 124 -1.98 4.72 -13.06
CA GLU A 124 -0.67 4.28 -13.55
C GLU A 124 0.41 5.32 -13.26
N PHE A 125 1.56 4.84 -12.80
CA PHE A 125 2.69 5.67 -12.42
C PHE A 125 4.00 4.90 -12.59
N THR A 126 5.09 5.64 -12.82
CA THR A 126 6.43 5.08 -12.96
C THR A 126 7.31 5.56 -11.81
N VAL A 127 8.02 4.64 -11.17
CA VAL A 127 8.88 4.91 -10.00
C VAL A 127 10.22 4.21 -10.11
N PHE A 128 11.21 4.79 -9.43
CA PHE A 128 12.51 4.20 -9.18
C PHE A 128 12.43 3.42 -7.87
N VAL A 129 12.87 2.16 -7.87
CA VAL A 129 12.84 1.25 -6.72
C VAL A 129 14.23 0.71 -6.41
#